data_AF-A0A6V7KSV6-F1
#
_entry.id   AF-A0A6V7KSV6-F1
#
_cell.length_a   1.000
_cell.length_b   1.000
_cell.length_c   1.000
_cell.angle_alpha   90.00
_cell.angle_beta   90.00
_cell.angle_gamma   90.00
#
_symmetry.space_group_name_H-M   'P 1'
#
loop_
_entity.id
_entity.type
_entity.pdbx_description
1 polymer ?
#
loop_
_entity_poly.entity_id
_entity_poly.type
_entity_poly.pdbx_seq_one_letter_code
_entity_poly.pdbx_strand_id
1 'polypeptide(L)'
;LREAGNINNSLMTLRSCLEILRENQSSGTNKMVPYRDSKLTHLFKNYFDGEGRVRMIVCINPRADDYDETIQVMKFAEMTQEVQIARPIVPKIDLGFTPGRRQANKIFKEARTRLENMGKTEAGDLEIDLGLVYSLGGQFPSLEINNPHNDEVITTLMRFLEQRIARRNLLRSDLETKQNDFRKMLLNVEQENMTFK
;
A
#
# COMPACT_ATOMS: atom_id res chain seq x y z
N LEU A 1 -30.62 9.03 30.28
CA LEU A 1 -30.28 7.72 30.88
C LEU A 1 -30.20 6.59 29.85
N ARG A 2 -31.21 6.39 29.00
CA ARG A 2 -31.22 5.29 28.00
C ARG A 2 -30.03 5.34 27.02
N GLU A 3 -29.65 6.54 26.59
CA GLU A 3 -28.51 6.73 25.68
C GLU A 3 -27.17 6.38 26.32
N ALA A 4 -26.87 6.93 27.50
CA ALA A 4 -25.68 6.58 28.28
C ALA A 4 -25.59 5.07 28.56
N GLY A 5 -26.72 4.42 28.86
CA GLY A 5 -26.78 2.97 29.02
C GLY A 5 -26.41 2.21 27.73
N ASN A 6 -26.90 2.67 26.58
CA ASN A 6 -26.57 2.06 25.29
C ASN A 6 -25.08 2.24 24.91
N ILE A 7 -24.50 3.41 25.21
CA ILE A 7 -23.07 3.68 25.00
C ILE A 7 -22.24 2.70 25.84
N ASN A 8 -22.50 2.64 27.14
CA ASN A 8 -21.77 1.76 28.05
C ASN A 8 -21.93 0.28 27.69
N ASN A 9 -23.13 -0.13 27.26
CA ASN A 9 -23.36 -1.49 26.79
C ASN A 9 -22.48 -1.81 25.56
N SER A 10 -22.46 -0.93 24.55
CA SER A 10 -21.66 -1.14 23.34
C SER A 10 -20.15 -1.25 23.62
N LEU A 11 -19.64 -0.46 24.59
CA LEU A 11 -18.24 -0.49 25.01
C LEU A 11 -17.94 -1.75 25.84
N MET A 12 -18.87 -2.18 26.68
CA MET A 12 -18.74 -3.42 27.45
C MET A 12 -18.71 -4.64 26.52
N THR A 13 -19.60 -4.70 25.53
CA THR A 13 -19.59 -5.76 24.50
C THR A 13 -18.27 -5.77 23.72
N LEU A 14 -17.74 -4.59 23.36
CA LEU A 14 -16.45 -4.48 22.69
C LEU A 14 -15.32 -5.05 23.56
N ARG A 15 -15.31 -4.74 24.86
CA ARG A 15 -14.33 -5.30 25.81
C ARG A 15 -14.41 -6.81 25.84
N SER A 16 -15.60 -7.39 26.02
CA SER A 16 -15.78 -8.85 26.04
C SER A 16 -15.37 -9.52 24.73
N CYS A 17 -15.61 -8.88 23.57
CA CYS A 17 -15.15 -9.41 22.29
C CYS A 17 -13.62 -9.51 22.23
N LEU A 18 -12.91 -8.46 22.66
CA LEU A 18 -11.44 -8.43 22.65
C LEU A 18 -10.84 -9.40 23.68
N GLU A 19 -11.46 -9.56 24.85
CA GLU A 19 -11.04 -10.55 25.86
C GLU A 19 -11.12 -11.98 25.33
N ILE A 20 -12.24 -12.34 24.68
CA ILE A 20 -12.43 -13.67 24.09
C ILE A 20 -11.46 -13.87 22.92
N LEU A 21 -11.24 -12.84 22.09
CA LEU A 21 -10.23 -12.90 21.02
C LEU A 21 -8.84 -13.16 21.58
N ARG A 22 -8.45 -12.47 22.64
CA ARG A 22 -7.19 -12.70 23.33
C ARG A 22 -7.10 -14.14 23.84
N GLU A 23 -8.14 -14.63 24.53
CA GLU A 23 -8.15 -15.98 25.09
C GLU A 23 -8.05 -17.06 24.01
N ASN A 24 -8.73 -16.86 22.88
CA ASN A 24 -8.64 -17.75 21.72
C ASN A 24 -7.21 -17.83 21.19
N GLN A 25 -6.48 -16.71 21.19
CA GLN A 25 -5.11 -16.61 20.71
C GLN A 25 -4.08 -17.15 21.71
N SER A 26 -4.22 -16.81 22.99
CA SER A 26 -3.28 -17.22 24.04
C SER A 26 -3.43 -18.69 24.44
N SER A 27 -4.64 -19.20 24.51
CA SER A 27 -4.93 -20.56 24.97
C SER A 27 -5.25 -21.55 23.84
N GLY A 28 -5.24 -21.09 22.58
CA GLY A 28 -5.61 -21.91 21.42
C GLY A 28 -7.07 -22.39 21.46
N THR A 29 -7.92 -21.69 22.22
CA THR A 29 -9.35 -22.01 22.31
C THR A 29 -10.08 -21.41 21.10
N ASN A 30 -11.25 -21.96 20.78
CA ASN A 30 -12.08 -21.47 19.67
C ASN A 30 -13.47 -21.06 20.18
N LYS A 31 -13.49 -20.19 21.19
CA LYS A 31 -14.74 -19.64 21.73
C LYS A 31 -15.33 -18.66 20.71
N MET A 32 -16.65 -18.73 20.55
CA MET A 32 -17.36 -17.82 19.65
C MET A 32 -17.31 -16.39 20.20
N VAL A 33 -16.80 -15.46 19.39
CA VAL A 33 -16.74 -14.03 19.73
C VAL A 33 -18.10 -13.38 19.45
N PRO A 34 -18.73 -12.69 20.42
CA PRO A 34 -20.10 -12.17 20.31
C PRO A 34 -20.18 -10.84 19.55
N TYR A 35 -19.73 -10.81 18.29
CA TYR A 35 -19.79 -9.59 17.48
C TYR A 35 -21.21 -9.09 17.20
N ARG A 36 -22.25 -9.92 17.37
CA ARG A 36 -23.64 -9.56 17.05
C ARG A 36 -24.36 -8.84 18.19
N ASP A 37 -23.80 -8.85 19.40
CA ASP A 37 -24.45 -8.34 20.61
C ASP A 37 -24.52 -6.81 20.62
N SER A 38 -23.68 -6.13 19.83
CA SER A 38 -23.72 -4.69 19.62
C SER A 38 -23.57 -4.36 18.13
N LYS A 39 -24.26 -3.30 17.69
CA LYS A 39 -24.10 -2.78 16.31
C LYS A 39 -22.65 -2.34 16.04
N LEU A 40 -21.96 -1.88 17.09
CA LEU A 40 -20.56 -1.43 17.01
C LEU A 40 -19.63 -2.61 16.71
N THR A 41 -19.71 -3.68 17.51
CA THR A 41 -18.86 -4.87 17.33
C THR A 41 -19.20 -5.61 16.04
N HIS A 42 -20.46 -5.54 15.59
CA HIS A 42 -20.87 -6.14 14.32
C HIS A 42 -20.23 -5.41 13.14
N LEU A 43 -20.19 -4.08 13.17
CA LEU A 43 -19.56 -3.28 12.12
C LEU A 43 -18.05 -3.56 12.02
N PHE A 44 -17.39 -3.77 13.15
CA PHE A 44 -15.94 -4.01 13.20
C PHE A 44 -15.52 -5.47 13.04
N LYS A 45 -16.47 -6.41 12.96
CA LYS A 45 -16.20 -7.86 12.83
C LYS A 45 -15.14 -8.17 11.78
N ASN A 46 -15.30 -7.65 10.56
CA ASN A 46 -14.39 -7.94 9.45
C ASN A 46 -12.95 -7.49 9.76
N TYR A 47 -12.79 -6.35 10.41
CA TYR A 47 -11.50 -5.83 10.79
C TYR A 47 -10.84 -6.66 11.89
N PHE A 48 -11.60 -7.17 12.86
CA PHE A 48 -11.09 -8.08 13.90
C PHE A 48 -10.75 -9.47 13.35
N ASP A 49 -11.47 -9.93 12.32
CA ASP A 49 -11.22 -11.20 11.63
C ASP A 49 -10.07 -11.12 10.61
N GLY A 50 -9.42 -9.96 10.46
CA GLY A 50 -8.18 -9.79 9.66
C GLY A 50 -8.33 -9.05 8.34
N GLU A 51 -9.52 -8.54 8.01
CA GLU A 51 -9.73 -7.67 6.85
C GLU A 51 -9.35 -6.22 7.16
N GLY A 52 -8.04 -5.93 7.28
CA GLY A 52 -7.52 -4.57 7.37
C GLY A 52 -6.52 -4.33 8.50
N ARG A 53 -6.42 -3.07 8.94
CA ARG A 53 -5.56 -2.67 10.06
C ARG A 53 -6.40 -1.92 11.08
N VAL A 54 -6.33 -2.35 12.34
CA VAL A 54 -7.02 -1.68 13.45
C VAL A 54 -6.00 -0.97 14.32
N ARG A 55 -6.32 0.25 14.74
CA ARG A 55 -5.56 1.01 15.73
C ARG A 55 -6.54 1.57 16.75
N MET A 56 -6.22 1.41 18.03
CA MET A 56 -6.98 2.00 19.13
C MET A 56 -6.23 3.22 19.65
N ILE A 57 -6.92 4.37 19.71
CA ILE A 57 -6.40 5.61 20.31
C ILE A 57 -7.16 5.83 21.61
N VAL A 58 -6.42 5.94 22.71
CA VAL A 58 -6.98 6.12 24.04
C VAL A 58 -6.81 7.57 24.46
N CYS A 59 -7.92 8.24 24.74
CA CYS A 59 -7.93 9.60 25.25
C CYS A 59 -8.20 9.58 26.76
N ILE A 60 -7.33 10.21 27.54
CA ILE A 60 -7.41 10.24 29.01
C ILE A 60 -7.46 11.68 29.52
N ASN A 61 -8.15 11.89 30.64
CA ASN A 61 -8.21 13.16 31.33
C ASN A 61 -7.30 13.12 32.57
N PRO A 62 -6.31 14.03 32.73
CA PRO A 62 -5.38 13.98 33.87
C PRO A 62 -5.96 14.45 35.21
N ARG A 63 -7.27 14.68 35.31
CA ARG A 63 -7.93 15.15 36.53
C ARG A 63 -8.02 14.03 37.57
N ALA A 64 -7.78 14.38 38.84
CA ALA A 64 -7.88 13.43 39.94
C ALA A 64 -9.31 12.87 40.12
N ASP A 65 -10.34 13.68 39.81
CA ASP A 65 -11.75 13.29 39.89
C ASP A 65 -12.07 12.08 38.98
N ASP A 66 -11.38 11.97 37.84
CA ASP A 66 -11.61 10.93 36.82
C ASP A 66 -10.62 9.75 36.96
N TYR A 67 -9.88 9.67 38.06
CA TYR A 67 -8.82 8.66 38.25
C TYR A 67 -9.35 7.24 38.16
N ASP A 68 -10.49 6.96 38.82
CA ASP A 68 -11.09 5.62 38.87
C ASP A 68 -11.63 5.18 37.51
N GLU A 69 -12.08 6.10 36.67
CA GLU A 69 -12.49 5.80 35.29
C GLU A 69 -11.26 5.62 34.40
N THR A 70 -10.29 6.51 34.52
CA THR A 70 -9.04 6.49 33.74
C THR A 70 -8.27 5.19 33.94
N ILE A 71 -8.16 4.69 35.17
CA ILE A 71 -7.47 3.41 35.44
C ILE A 71 -8.19 2.23 34.79
N GLN A 72 -9.53 2.24 34.70
CA GLN A 72 -10.28 1.19 34.00
C GLN A 72 -10.05 1.23 32.50
N VAL A 73 -9.93 2.42 31.91
CA VAL A 73 -9.59 2.58 30.49
C VAL A 73 -8.17 2.10 30.21
N MET A 74 -7.21 2.42 31.08
CA MET A 74 -5.82 2.00 30.92
C MET A 74 -5.65 0.47 31.04
N LYS A 75 -6.32 -0.18 32.01
CA LYS A 75 -6.36 -1.64 32.12
C LYS A 75 -6.95 -2.30 30.88
N PHE A 76 -7.98 -1.68 30.31
CA PHE A 76 -8.55 -2.14 29.06
C PHE A 76 -7.55 -2.02 27.91
N ALA A 77 -6.86 -0.88 27.80
CA ALA A 77 -5.84 -0.66 26.78
C ALA A 77 -4.71 -1.69 26.85
N GLU A 78 -4.18 -1.96 28.05
CA GLU A 78 -3.16 -2.98 28.30
C GLU A 78 -3.60 -4.36 27.77
N MET A 79 -4.80 -4.81 28.12
CA MET A 79 -5.34 -6.08 27.62
C MET A 79 -5.48 -6.10 26.09
N THR A 80 -5.93 -4.99 25.48
CA THR A 80 -6.11 -4.95 24.02
C THR A 80 -4.80 -4.98 23.23
N GLN A 81 -3.67 -4.60 23.83
CA GLN A 81 -2.36 -4.68 23.18
C GLN A 81 -1.92 -6.12 22.93
N GLU A 82 -2.41 -7.07 23.72
CA GLU A 82 -2.09 -8.50 23.61
C GLU A 82 -2.87 -9.16 22.45
N VAL A 83 -3.94 -8.54 21.97
CA VAL A 83 -4.78 -9.07 20.87
C VAL A 83 -4.05 -8.89 19.54
N GLN A 84 -3.76 -10.01 18.88
CA GLN A 84 -3.14 -10.04 17.57
C GLN A 84 -4.20 -10.18 16.48
N ILE A 85 -4.44 -9.12 15.72
CA ILE A 85 -5.29 -9.21 14.53
C ILE A 85 -4.44 -9.76 13.40
N ALA A 86 -4.91 -10.82 12.75
CA ALA A 86 -4.26 -11.41 11.59
C ALA A 86 -4.00 -10.31 10.57
N ARG A 87 -2.71 -10.02 10.31
CA ARG A 87 -2.37 -9.02 9.30
C ARG A 87 -2.91 -9.55 7.98
N PRO A 88 -3.76 -8.80 7.25
CA PRO A 88 -3.98 -9.13 5.86
C PRO A 88 -2.59 -9.18 5.23
N ILE A 89 -2.30 -10.28 4.55
CA ILE A 89 -1.15 -10.36 3.65
C ILE A 89 -1.30 -9.10 2.82
N VAL A 90 -0.43 -8.11 3.03
CA VAL A 90 -0.42 -6.92 2.18
C VAL A 90 -0.33 -7.53 0.81
N PRO A 91 -1.33 -7.36 -0.07
CA PRO A 91 -1.20 -7.92 -1.41
C PRO A 91 0.11 -7.35 -1.86
N LYS A 92 1.11 -8.23 -2.07
CA LYS A 92 2.31 -7.81 -2.77
C LYS A 92 1.71 -7.30 -4.05
N ILE A 93 1.61 -5.98 -4.18
CA ILE A 93 1.41 -5.36 -5.47
C ILE A 93 2.76 -5.56 -6.12
N ASP A 94 3.04 -6.82 -6.44
CA ASP A 94 4.01 -7.19 -7.42
C ASP A 94 3.35 -6.67 -8.69
N LEU A 95 3.59 -5.38 -8.96
CA LEU A 95 3.60 -4.83 -10.31
C LEU A 95 4.75 -5.53 -11.04
N GLY A 96 4.66 -6.86 -11.08
CA GLY A 96 5.61 -7.75 -11.69
C GLY A 96 5.83 -7.19 -13.07
N PHE A 97 7.10 -7.19 -13.47
CA PHE A 97 7.54 -6.79 -14.78
C PHE A 97 6.49 -7.17 -15.81
N THR A 98 5.82 -6.14 -16.36
CA THR A 98 4.77 -6.29 -17.38
C THR A 98 5.26 -7.28 -18.45
N PRO A 99 4.39 -8.00 -19.16
CA PRO A 99 4.80 -9.06 -20.10
C PRO A 99 5.98 -8.66 -21.02
N GLY A 100 6.02 -7.40 -21.49
CA GLY A 100 7.14 -6.87 -22.28
C GLY A 100 8.48 -6.75 -21.53
N ARG A 101 8.45 -6.51 -20.22
CA ARG A 101 9.65 -6.39 -19.36
C ARG A 101 10.29 -7.74 -19.03
N ARG A 102 9.55 -8.85 -19.10
CA ARG A 102 10.15 -10.21 -19.12
C ARG A 102 10.90 -10.48 -20.41
N GLN A 103 10.34 -10.06 -21.55
CA GLN A 103 10.94 -10.25 -22.87
C GLN A 103 12.18 -9.37 -23.04
N ALA A 104 12.13 -8.10 -22.62
CA ALA A 104 13.29 -7.20 -22.67
C ALA A 104 14.45 -7.69 -21.78
N ASN A 105 14.17 -8.16 -20.56
CA ASN A 105 15.19 -8.78 -19.70
C ASN A 105 15.79 -10.05 -20.31
N LYS A 106 14.99 -10.85 -21.03
CA LYS A 106 15.48 -12.04 -21.73
C LYS A 106 16.42 -11.65 -22.88
N ILE A 107 16.03 -10.68 -23.70
CA ILE A 107 16.85 -10.16 -24.82
C ILE A 107 18.16 -9.56 -24.28
N PHE A 108 18.11 -8.82 -23.17
CA PHE A 108 19.32 -8.28 -22.51
C PHE A 108 20.27 -9.39 -22.06
N LYS A 109 19.77 -10.37 -21.31
CA LYS A 109 20.60 -11.50 -20.84
C LYS A 109 21.23 -12.26 -22.01
N GLU A 110 20.53 -12.38 -23.12
CA GLU A 110 21.04 -13.02 -24.33
C GLU A 110 22.09 -12.16 -25.06
N ALA A 111 21.87 -10.85 -25.19
CA ALA A 111 22.85 -9.93 -25.76
C ALA A 111 24.13 -9.85 -24.92
N ARG A 112 23.99 -9.81 -23.59
CA ARG A 112 25.12 -9.76 -22.65
C ARG A 112 25.94 -11.03 -22.69
N THR A 113 25.31 -12.21 -22.68
CA THR A 113 26.02 -13.49 -22.80
C THR A 113 26.73 -13.62 -24.15
N ARG A 114 26.15 -13.13 -25.25
CA ARG A 114 26.85 -13.07 -26.56
C ARG A 114 28.08 -12.17 -26.53
N LEU A 115 28.02 -11.01 -25.89
CA LEU A 115 29.15 -10.07 -25.78
C LEU A 115 30.25 -10.57 -24.83
N GLU A 116 29.87 -11.19 -23.71
CA GLU A 116 30.79 -11.87 -22.79
C GLU A 116 31.53 -13.02 -23.51
N ASN A 117 30.82 -13.82 -24.31
CA ASN A 117 31.42 -14.89 -25.12
C ASN A 117 32.34 -14.37 -26.24
N MET A 118 32.20 -13.11 -26.65
CA MET A 118 33.09 -12.44 -27.61
C MET A 118 34.30 -11.76 -26.94
N GLY A 119 34.49 -11.92 -25.63
CA GLY A 119 35.65 -11.40 -24.90
C GLY A 119 35.65 -9.87 -24.69
N LYS A 120 34.50 -9.21 -24.88
CA LYS A 120 34.36 -7.76 -24.65
C LYS A 120 33.99 -7.47 -23.20
N THR A 121 34.96 -6.97 -22.42
CA THR A 121 34.78 -6.57 -21.00
C THR A 121 33.85 -5.37 -20.81
N GLU A 122 33.58 -4.60 -21.86
CA GLU A 122 32.66 -3.45 -21.86
C GLU A 122 31.17 -3.85 -21.77
N ALA A 123 30.86 -5.15 -21.83
CA ALA A 123 29.49 -5.67 -21.75
C ALA A 123 28.81 -5.41 -20.39
N GLY A 124 29.59 -5.17 -19.33
CA GLY A 124 29.10 -4.85 -17.99
C GLY A 124 28.51 -3.44 -17.87
N ASP A 125 28.97 -2.51 -18.70
CA ASP A 125 28.62 -1.09 -18.64
C ASP A 125 27.54 -0.67 -19.65
N LEU A 126 26.92 -1.63 -20.36
CA LEU A 126 25.77 -1.34 -21.23
C LEU A 126 24.53 -0.97 -20.40
N GLU A 127 24.33 0.33 -20.20
CA GLU A 127 22.99 0.88 -19.91
C GLU A 127 22.17 0.87 -21.19
N ILE A 128 21.20 -0.05 -21.27
CA ILE A 128 20.21 -0.02 -22.36
C ILE A 128 19.07 0.91 -21.96
N ASP A 129 18.87 1.94 -22.77
CA ASP A 129 17.59 2.65 -22.84
C ASP A 129 16.55 1.69 -23.44
N LEU A 130 15.77 1.02 -22.59
CA LEU A 130 14.76 0.01 -22.95
C LEU A 130 13.59 0.59 -23.78
N GLY A 131 13.66 1.84 -24.24
CA GLY A 131 12.49 2.59 -24.67
C GLY A 131 11.52 2.79 -23.51
N LEU A 132 10.42 3.52 -23.77
CA LEU A 132 9.46 4.00 -22.77
C LEU A 132 8.77 2.86 -21.99
N VAL A 133 9.48 2.33 -21.01
CA VAL A 133 8.89 1.76 -19.82
C VAL A 133 8.20 2.94 -19.15
N TYR A 134 6.87 3.02 -19.21
CA TYR A 134 6.04 4.04 -18.56
C TYR A 134 6.10 3.96 -17.01
N SER A 135 7.29 3.74 -16.45
CA SER A 135 7.56 3.82 -15.04
C SER A 135 7.92 5.27 -14.74
N LEU A 136 7.11 5.89 -13.88
CA LEU A 136 7.35 7.24 -13.40
C LEU A 136 8.66 7.34 -12.58
N GLY A 137 9.31 6.22 -12.24
CA GLY A 137 10.55 6.14 -11.47
C GLY A 137 10.62 4.84 -10.66
N GLY A 138 11.74 4.63 -9.95
CA GLY A 138 11.96 3.49 -9.05
C GLY A 138 11.04 3.47 -7.83
N GLN A 139 11.31 2.58 -6.88
CA GLN A 139 10.61 2.54 -5.59
C GLN A 139 10.82 3.87 -4.83
N PHE A 140 9.82 4.28 -4.05
CA PHE A 140 9.97 5.45 -3.18
C PHE A 140 11.14 5.24 -2.21
N PRO A 141 11.92 6.30 -1.91
CA PRO A 141 12.93 6.25 -0.86
C PRO A 141 12.27 5.89 0.49
N SER A 142 13.05 5.27 1.39
CA SER A 142 12.56 4.95 2.73
C SER A 142 12.07 6.22 3.45
N LEU A 143 10.87 6.14 4.01
CA LEU A 143 10.19 7.25 4.69
C LEU A 143 10.27 7.10 6.23
N GLU A 144 11.24 6.32 6.73
CA GLU A 144 11.38 6.10 8.17
C GLU A 144 11.97 7.34 8.86
N ILE A 145 11.15 8.00 9.67
CA ILE A 145 11.46 9.22 10.41
C ILE A 145 11.94 8.81 11.82
N ASN A 146 13.15 8.29 11.92
CA ASN A 146 13.68 7.73 13.18
C ASN A 146 14.84 8.55 13.78
N ASN A 147 15.27 9.65 13.15
CA ASN A 147 16.48 10.39 13.53
C ASN A 147 16.21 11.92 13.49
N PRO A 148 16.81 12.75 14.36
CA PRO A 148 16.75 14.22 14.25
C PRO A 148 17.20 14.82 12.90
N HIS A 149 17.85 14.06 12.00
CA HIS A 149 18.30 14.53 10.67
C HIS A 149 17.25 14.35 9.54
N ASN A 150 15.96 14.49 9.84
CA ASN A 150 14.86 14.22 8.89
C ASN A 150 14.77 15.21 7.71
N ASP A 151 15.42 16.37 7.79
CA ASP A 151 15.37 17.41 6.75
C ASP A 151 15.99 16.93 5.42
N GLU A 152 16.99 16.04 5.49
CA GLU A 152 17.57 15.40 4.30
C GLU A 152 16.60 14.43 3.63
N VAL A 153 15.77 13.73 4.42
CA VAL A 153 14.75 12.80 3.90
C VAL A 153 13.68 13.56 3.14
N ILE A 154 13.23 14.69 3.69
CA ILE A 154 12.24 15.58 3.04
C ILE A 154 12.82 16.13 1.74
N THR A 155 14.05 16.65 1.77
CA THR A 155 14.72 17.20 0.59
C THR A 155 14.91 16.13 -0.51
N THR A 156 15.29 14.92 -0.12
CA THR A 156 15.46 13.79 -1.04
C THR A 156 14.12 13.37 -1.65
N LEU A 157 13.06 13.33 -0.85
CA LEU A 157 11.70 13.01 -1.32
C LEU A 157 11.17 14.07 -2.28
N MET A 158 11.36 15.36 -1.97
CA MET A 158 10.95 16.47 -2.86
C MET A 158 11.62 16.33 -4.22
N ARG A 159 12.94 16.18 -4.26
CA ARG A 159 13.70 15.98 -5.51
C ARG A 159 13.21 14.74 -6.26
N PHE A 160 12.94 13.64 -5.56
CA PHE A 160 12.42 12.42 -6.16
C PHE A 160 11.05 12.65 -6.80
N LEU A 161 10.14 13.35 -6.12
CA LEU A 161 8.81 13.66 -6.64
C LEU A 161 8.86 14.59 -7.86
N GLU A 162 9.71 15.62 -7.83
CA GLU A 162 9.92 16.53 -8.97
C GLU A 162 10.39 15.77 -10.21
N GLN A 163 11.36 14.88 -10.06
CA GLN A 163 11.85 14.02 -11.15
C GLN A 163 10.73 13.12 -11.71
N ARG A 164 9.88 12.56 -10.85
CA ARG A 164 8.74 11.74 -11.30
C ARG A 164 7.70 12.57 -12.05
N ILE A 165 7.44 13.79 -11.61
CA ILE A 165 6.49 14.72 -12.27
C ILE A 165 7.02 15.10 -13.66
N ALA A 166 8.30 15.47 -13.75
CA ALA A 166 8.95 15.77 -15.02
C ALA A 166 8.85 14.59 -15.99
N ARG A 167 9.16 13.38 -15.52
CA ARG A 167 9.04 12.15 -16.31
C ARG A 167 7.60 11.88 -16.76
N ARG A 168 6.62 12.05 -15.86
CA ARG A 168 5.19 11.93 -16.21
C ARG A 168 4.80 12.86 -17.36
N ASN A 169 5.23 14.11 -17.30
CA ASN A 169 4.87 15.11 -18.31
C ASN A 169 5.50 14.76 -19.67
N LEU A 170 6.74 14.26 -19.67
CA LEU A 170 7.40 13.77 -20.88
C LEU A 170 6.66 12.58 -21.50
N LEU A 171 6.29 11.58 -20.68
CA LEU A 171 5.49 10.43 -21.15
C LEU A 171 4.14 10.85 -21.73
N ARG A 172 3.50 11.86 -21.12
CA ARG A 172 2.22 12.39 -21.60
C ARG A 172 2.36 13.06 -22.96
N SER A 173 3.40 13.86 -23.15
CA SER A 173 3.70 14.50 -24.44
C SER A 173 4.01 13.48 -25.53
N ASP A 174 4.76 12.41 -25.21
CA ASP A 174 5.03 11.35 -26.17
C ASP A 174 3.75 10.60 -26.55
N LEU A 175 2.91 10.26 -25.57
CA LEU A 175 1.61 9.62 -25.83
C LEU A 175 0.72 10.48 -26.74
N GLU A 176 0.63 11.78 -26.48
CA GLU A 176 -0.12 12.72 -27.33
C GLU A 176 0.44 12.74 -28.76
N THR A 177 1.77 12.71 -28.93
CA THR A 177 2.41 12.64 -30.24
C THR A 177 2.06 11.35 -30.97
N LYS A 178 2.18 10.19 -30.30
CA LYS A 178 1.82 8.89 -30.88
C LYS A 178 0.34 8.79 -31.26
N GLN A 179 -0.55 9.36 -30.45
CA GLN A 179 -1.98 9.44 -30.77
C GLN A 179 -2.23 10.26 -32.02
N ASN A 180 -1.57 11.42 -32.14
CA ASN A 180 -1.69 12.27 -33.32
C ASN A 180 -1.13 11.58 -34.58
N ASP A 181 -0.01 10.89 -34.48
CA ASP A 181 0.58 10.15 -35.59
C ASP A 181 -0.31 9.00 -36.04
N PHE A 182 -0.86 8.23 -35.09
CA PHE A 182 -1.82 7.16 -35.39
C PHE A 182 -3.08 7.71 -36.06
N ARG A 183 -3.59 8.85 -35.58
CA ARG A 183 -4.74 9.52 -36.18
C ARG A 183 -4.47 9.98 -37.61
N LYS A 184 -3.29 10.55 -37.88
CA LYS A 184 -2.86 10.91 -39.25
C LYS A 184 -2.78 9.67 -40.16
N MET A 185 -2.25 8.57 -39.63
CA MET A 185 -2.16 7.32 -40.38
C MET A 185 -3.55 6.77 -40.75
N LEU A 186 -4.51 6.81 -39.83
CA LEU A 186 -5.90 6.42 -40.11
C LEU A 186 -6.53 7.29 -41.19
N LEU A 187 -6.32 8.61 -41.14
CA LEU A 187 -6.83 9.55 -42.15
C LEU A 187 -6.25 9.27 -43.54
N ASN A 188 -4.96 8.97 -43.63
CA ASN A 188 -4.33 8.60 -44.89
C ASN A 188 -4.91 7.30 -45.46
N VAL A 189 -5.09 6.27 -44.62
CA VAL A 189 -5.70 5.00 -45.03
C VAL A 189 -7.15 5.19 -45.49
N GLU A 190 -7.90 6.08 -44.84
CA GLU A 190 -9.27 6.43 -45.26
C GLU A 190 -9.28 7.14 -46.62
N GLN A 191 -8.37 8.09 -46.85
CA GLN A 191 -8.22 8.77 -48.15
C GLN A 191 -7.84 7.79 -49.26
N GLU A 192 -6.88 6.90 -49.01
CA GLU A 192 -6.48 5.86 -49.97
C GLU A 192 -7.69 4.97 -50.33
N ASN A 193 -8.46 4.52 -49.35
CA ASN A 193 -9.67 3.72 -49.59
C ASN A 193 -10.76 4.46 -50.37
N MET A 194 -10.87 5.79 -50.22
CA MET A 194 -11.80 6.61 -50.99
C MET A 194 -11.34 6.83 -52.44
N THR A 195 -10.03 6.85 -52.69
CA THR A 195 -9.48 6.92 -54.06
C THR A 195 -9.60 5.61 -54.84
N PHE A 196 -9.83 4.47 -54.16
CA PHE A 196 -10.03 3.16 -54.79
C PHE A 196 -11.52 2.79 -55.02
N LYS A 197 -12.47 3.68 -54.70
CA LYS A 197 -13.89 3.55 -55.04
C LYS A 197 -14.27 4.44 -56.22
#